data_AF-A0A836X013-F1
#
_entry.id   AF-A0A836X013-F1
#
_cell.length_a   1.000
_cell.length_b   1.000
_cell.length_c   1.000
_cell.angle_alpha   90.00
_cell.angle_beta   90.00
_cell.angle_gamma   90.00
#
_symmetry.space_group_name_H-M   'P 1'
#
loop_
_entity.id
_entity.type
_entity.pdbx_description
1 polymer ?
#
loop_
_entity_poly.entity_id
_entity_poly.type
_entity_poly.pdbx_seq_one_letter_code
_entity_poly.pdbx_strand_id
1 'polypeptide(L)'
;MDQRVDERETADAKVVLGFSADAPADQLVSTFSGFGDHAIRVETSHDEDARSNFMMDLYRHLGQNMAPGRRDIYETKIKKNFVKEHGRAPKDRHEVRNAVKSDPYFQFWGHLRVYCNQNLFYENGRTVERQLDDLIEKAKPRKSAKGNLDLDKNFKIPKYQESFDMHWMPGSYFTKIAEDDV
;
A
#
# COMPACT_ATOMS: atom_id res chain seq x y z
N MET A 1 -0.57 13.22 -38.12
CA MET A 1 -0.93 13.83 -36.82
C MET A 1 -1.17 12.67 -35.88
N ASP A 2 -0.15 12.31 -35.11
CA ASP A 2 -0.02 11.01 -34.44
C ASP A 2 -0.78 11.02 -33.10
N GLN A 3 -1.94 10.35 -33.07
CA GLN A 3 -2.79 10.20 -31.88
C GLN A 3 -2.14 9.35 -30.75
N ARG A 4 -0.95 8.78 -30.99
CA ARG A 4 -0.28 7.87 -30.03
C ARG A 4 0.63 8.55 -29.01
N VAL A 5 0.85 9.87 -29.13
CA VAL A 5 1.65 10.64 -28.15
C VAL A 5 0.81 11.08 -26.94
N ASP A 6 -0.48 11.35 -27.14
CA ASP A 6 -1.43 11.82 -26.11
C ASP A 6 -1.78 10.74 -25.07
N GLU A 7 -1.87 9.47 -25.48
CA GLU A 7 -2.21 8.35 -24.57
C GLU A 7 -1.09 8.03 -23.56
N ARG A 8 0.18 8.29 -23.89
CA ARG A 8 1.30 8.08 -22.96
C ARG A 8 1.42 9.20 -21.92
N GLU A 9 1.14 10.45 -22.30
CA GLU A 9 1.15 11.59 -21.37
C GLU A 9 -0.01 11.53 -20.37
N THR A 10 -1.18 11.05 -20.81
CA THR A 10 -2.34 10.83 -19.93
C THR A 10 -2.20 9.59 -19.02
N ALA A 11 -1.44 8.57 -19.45
CA ALA A 11 -1.10 7.42 -18.60
C ALA A 11 -0.17 7.81 -17.44
N ASP A 12 0.83 8.65 -17.68
CA ASP A 12 1.78 9.11 -16.65
C ASP A 12 1.10 9.97 -15.57
N ALA A 13 0.07 10.75 -15.93
CA ALA A 13 -0.75 11.49 -14.97
C ALA A 13 -1.62 10.57 -14.09
N LYS A 14 -2.15 9.46 -14.64
CA LYS A 14 -2.95 8.48 -13.90
C LYS A 14 -2.13 7.77 -12.82
N VAL A 15 -0.84 7.52 -13.06
CA VAL A 15 0.06 6.90 -12.08
C VAL A 15 0.30 7.81 -10.87
N VAL A 16 0.50 9.11 -11.08
CA VAL A 16 0.65 10.10 -9.99
C VAL A 16 -0.64 10.21 -9.15
N LEU A 17 -1.79 10.01 -9.79
CA LEU A 17 -3.11 10.09 -9.18
C LEU A 17 -3.61 8.76 -8.60
N GLY A 18 -2.81 7.68 -8.64
CA GLY A 18 -3.01 6.46 -7.87
C GLY A 18 -4.40 5.81 -8.01
N PHE A 19 -4.90 5.67 -9.23
CA PHE A 19 -6.20 5.05 -9.48
C PHE A 19 -6.10 3.52 -9.48
N SER A 20 -6.87 2.86 -8.61
CA SER A 20 -7.18 1.42 -8.63
C SER A 20 -8.68 1.24 -8.86
N ALA A 21 -9.07 0.19 -9.58
CA ALA A 21 -10.45 -0.09 -10.00
C ALA A 21 -11.41 -0.26 -8.81
N ASP A 22 -12.65 0.22 -9.00
CA ASP A 22 -13.75 0.19 -8.04
C ASP A 22 -14.24 -1.25 -7.79
N ALA A 23 -14.00 -1.78 -6.59
CA ALA A 23 -14.72 -2.94 -6.09
C ALA A 23 -16.05 -2.48 -5.47
N PRO A 24 -17.19 -3.17 -5.73
CA PRO A 24 -18.48 -2.79 -5.17
C PRO A 24 -18.48 -2.91 -3.63
N ALA A 25 -19.17 -1.96 -2.99
CA ALA A 25 -19.13 -1.75 -1.54
C ALA A 25 -19.73 -2.91 -0.70
N ASP A 26 -20.49 -3.81 -1.32
CA ASP A 26 -21.23 -4.90 -0.66
C ASP A 26 -20.45 -6.21 -0.53
N GLN A 27 -19.26 -6.33 -1.15
CA GLN A 27 -18.42 -7.53 -1.11
C GLN A 27 -17.14 -7.39 -0.31
N LEU A 28 -16.95 -6.26 0.38
CA LEU A 28 -15.74 -6.03 1.16
C LEU A 28 -15.92 -6.63 2.55
N VAL A 29 -15.06 -7.59 2.90
CA VAL A 29 -14.83 -8.02 4.28
C VAL A 29 -14.72 -6.76 5.15
N SER A 30 -15.74 -6.54 5.99
CA SER A 30 -15.89 -5.30 6.77
C SER A 30 -15.03 -5.31 8.02
N THR A 31 -14.56 -6.48 8.45
CA THR A 31 -13.74 -6.66 9.65
C THR A 31 -12.65 -7.69 9.41
N PHE A 32 -11.54 -7.57 10.13
CA PHE A 32 -10.45 -8.54 10.13
C PHE A 32 -10.94 -9.95 10.51
N SER A 33 -11.86 -10.04 11.47
CA SER A 33 -12.59 -11.27 11.79
C SER A 33 -13.35 -11.90 10.61
N GLY A 34 -13.80 -11.10 9.64
CA GLY A 34 -14.53 -11.57 8.46
C GLY A 34 -13.67 -12.22 7.36
N PHE A 35 -12.34 -12.21 7.49
CA PHE A 35 -11.49 -13.03 6.63
C PHE A 35 -11.77 -14.53 6.87
N GLY A 36 -11.51 -15.38 5.87
CA GLY A 36 -11.70 -16.83 6.01
C GLY A 36 -10.82 -17.44 7.11
N ASP A 37 -11.17 -18.66 7.51
CA ASP A 37 -10.41 -19.40 8.50
C ASP A 37 -9.29 -20.21 7.83
N HIS A 38 -8.10 -20.21 8.45
CA HIS A 38 -6.94 -20.94 7.99
C HIS A 38 -6.11 -21.40 9.18
N ALA A 39 -5.44 -22.55 9.09
CA ALA A 39 -4.74 -23.17 10.22
C ALA A 39 -3.58 -22.31 10.80
N ILE A 40 -3.01 -21.40 10.01
CA ILE A 40 -1.99 -20.43 10.43
C ILE A 40 -2.54 -18.99 10.55
N ARG A 41 -3.87 -18.84 10.60
CA ARG A 41 -4.48 -17.54 10.88
C ARG A 41 -4.05 -17.09 12.28
N VAL A 42 -3.71 -15.80 12.39
CA VAL A 42 -3.36 -15.20 13.68
C VAL A 42 -4.61 -14.90 14.49
N GLU A 43 -4.54 -15.15 15.80
CA GLU A 43 -5.62 -14.84 16.73
C GLU A 43 -5.48 -13.40 17.21
N THR A 44 -6.51 -12.58 16.99
CA THR A 44 -6.52 -11.19 17.45
C THR A 44 -7.15 -11.08 18.84
N SER A 45 -6.52 -10.33 19.73
CA SER A 45 -7.23 -9.77 20.89
C SER A 45 -8.26 -8.74 20.43
N HIS A 46 -9.19 -8.39 21.33
CA HIS A 46 -10.19 -7.35 21.06
C HIS A 46 -9.56 -6.04 20.53
N ASP A 47 -8.49 -5.57 21.17
CA ASP A 47 -7.87 -4.31 20.81
C ASP A 47 -7.08 -4.38 19.49
N GLU A 48 -6.48 -5.54 19.19
CA GLU A 48 -5.83 -5.77 17.89
C GLU A 48 -6.85 -5.82 16.74
N ASP A 49 -8.00 -6.49 16.95
CA ASP A 49 -9.09 -6.53 15.97
C ASP A 49 -9.66 -5.11 15.74
N ALA A 50 -9.95 -4.38 16.82
CA ALA A 50 -10.45 -3.01 16.74
C ALA A 50 -9.48 -2.07 16.00
N ARG A 51 -8.17 -2.14 16.29
CA ARG A 51 -7.14 -1.36 15.57
C ARG A 51 -7.06 -1.75 14.11
N SER A 52 -7.06 -3.05 13.80
CA SER A 52 -7.00 -3.55 12.42
C SER A 52 -8.20 -3.08 11.60
N ASN A 53 -9.41 -3.19 12.17
CA ASN A 53 -10.65 -2.72 11.53
C ASN A 53 -10.60 -1.22 11.25
N PHE A 54 -10.18 -0.41 12.24
CA PHE A 54 -10.03 1.03 12.06
C PHE A 54 -9.04 1.36 10.93
N MET A 55 -7.89 0.69 10.89
CA MET A 55 -6.87 0.92 9.86
C MET A 55 -7.36 0.51 8.46
N MET A 56 -8.08 -0.60 8.36
CA MET A 56 -8.72 -1.04 7.11
C MET A 56 -9.76 -0.03 6.62
N ASP A 57 -10.62 0.45 7.52
CA ASP A 57 -11.66 1.43 7.20
C ASP A 57 -11.06 2.78 6.80
N LEU A 58 -10.04 3.24 7.53
CA LEU A 58 -9.32 4.46 7.18
C LEU A 58 -8.64 4.32 5.81
N TYR A 59 -7.93 3.21 5.55
CA TYR A 59 -7.29 2.97 4.27
C TYR A 59 -8.31 2.95 3.12
N ARG A 60 -9.45 2.31 3.33
CA ARG A 60 -10.58 2.28 2.38
C ARG A 60 -11.14 3.68 2.15
N HIS A 61 -11.37 4.45 3.21
CA HIS A 61 -11.85 5.82 3.12
C HIS A 61 -10.90 6.72 2.33
N LEU A 62 -9.59 6.60 2.58
CA LEU A 62 -8.57 7.34 1.83
C LEU A 62 -8.56 7.00 0.34
N GLY A 63 -8.79 5.74 -0.01
CA GLY A 63 -8.83 5.26 -1.38
C GLY A 63 -10.11 5.66 -2.12
N GLN A 64 -11.27 5.42 -1.51
CA GLN A 64 -12.56 5.58 -2.16
C GLN A 64 -13.11 7.00 -2.08
N ASN A 65 -12.89 7.71 -0.97
CA ASN A 65 -13.52 9.02 -0.75
C ASN A 65 -12.54 10.19 -0.96
N MET A 66 -11.27 10.03 -0.55
CA MET A 66 -10.30 11.12 -0.65
C MET A 66 -9.44 11.09 -1.92
N ALA A 67 -9.06 9.89 -2.42
CA ALA A 67 -8.22 9.83 -3.61
C ALA A 67 -8.86 10.49 -4.85
N PRO A 68 -10.18 10.35 -5.11
CA PRO A 68 -10.83 11.02 -6.24
C PRO A 68 -10.75 12.54 -6.16
N GLY A 69 -10.90 13.12 -4.96
CA GLY A 69 -10.87 14.58 -4.77
C GLY A 69 -9.54 15.23 -5.17
N ARG A 70 -8.43 14.47 -5.25
CA ARG A 70 -7.15 14.97 -5.79
C ARG A 70 -7.28 15.39 -7.25
N ARG A 71 -8.02 14.62 -8.05
CA ARG A 71 -8.27 14.93 -9.46
C ARG A 71 -9.07 16.22 -9.58
N ASP A 72 -10.13 16.34 -8.79
CA ASP A 72 -11.02 17.50 -8.83
C ASP A 72 -10.26 18.78 -8.47
N ILE A 73 -9.48 18.76 -7.39
CA ILE A 73 -8.65 19.91 -6.99
C ILE A 73 -7.59 20.23 -8.04
N TYR A 74 -6.98 19.21 -8.64
CA TYR A 74 -6.00 19.43 -9.69
C TYR A 74 -6.61 20.15 -10.90
N GLU A 75 -7.71 19.66 -11.46
CA GLU A 75 -8.33 20.23 -12.66
C GLU A 75 -9.00 21.58 -12.39
N THR A 76 -9.65 21.75 -11.23
CA THR A 76 -10.44 22.95 -10.94
C THR A 76 -9.61 24.12 -10.42
N LYS A 77 -8.49 23.86 -9.75
CA LYS A 77 -7.67 24.87 -9.06
C LYS A 77 -6.22 24.87 -9.52
N ILE A 78 -5.49 23.77 -9.33
CA ILE A 78 -4.03 23.74 -9.49
C ILE A 78 -3.62 23.99 -10.95
N LYS A 79 -4.22 23.25 -11.88
CA LYS A 79 -3.94 23.39 -13.32
C LYS A 79 -4.32 24.77 -13.84
N LYS A 80 -5.45 25.34 -13.37
CA LYS A 80 -5.86 26.70 -13.76
C LYS A 80 -4.86 27.75 -13.28
N ASN A 81 -4.36 27.62 -12.06
CA ASN A 81 -3.34 28.53 -11.53
C ASN A 81 -2.02 28.39 -12.30
N PHE A 82 -1.61 27.15 -12.62
CA PHE A 82 -0.43 26.89 -13.43
C PHE A 82 -0.53 27.56 -14.81
N VAL A 83 -1.66 27.42 -15.50
CA VAL A 83 -1.90 28.04 -16.81
C VAL A 83 -1.88 29.57 -16.72
N LYS A 84 -2.46 30.16 -15.67
CA LYS A 84 -2.43 31.62 -15.46
C LYS A 84 -1.00 32.14 -15.29
N GLU A 85 -0.16 31.40 -14.59
CA GLU A 85 1.23 31.78 -14.30
C GLU A 85 2.17 31.55 -15.50
N HIS A 86 1.99 30.44 -16.23
CA HIS A 86 2.94 29.99 -17.27
C HIS A 86 2.42 30.16 -18.70
N GLY A 87 1.15 30.54 -18.90
CA GLY A 87 0.51 30.67 -20.21
C GLY A 87 0.24 29.35 -20.95
N ARG A 88 0.50 28.20 -20.31
CA ARG A 88 0.31 26.85 -20.87
C ARG A 88 0.00 25.83 -19.79
N ALA A 89 -0.49 24.66 -20.18
CA ALA A 89 -0.64 23.53 -19.26
C ALA A 89 0.72 22.93 -18.86
N PRO A 90 0.80 22.17 -17.73
CA PRO A 90 1.97 21.38 -17.40
C PRO A 90 2.30 20.39 -18.53
N LYS A 91 3.59 20.29 -18.88
CA LYS A 91 4.05 19.44 -20.01
C LYS A 91 4.38 18.01 -19.60
N ASP A 92 4.69 17.79 -18.32
CA ASP A 92 5.15 16.49 -17.82
C ASP A 92 4.78 16.27 -16.35
N ARG A 93 4.97 15.04 -15.88
CA ARG A 93 4.68 14.65 -14.49
C ARG A 93 5.52 15.40 -13.45
N HIS A 94 6.68 15.95 -13.81
CA HIS A 94 7.54 16.67 -12.89
C HIS A 94 6.98 18.07 -12.62
N GLU A 95 6.48 18.76 -13.65
CA GLU A 95 5.75 20.02 -13.50
C GLU A 95 4.46 19.81 -12.70
N VAL A 96 3.71 18.73 -12.97
CA VAL A 96 2.52 18.36 -12.17
C VAL A 96 2.91 18.16 -10.70
N ARG A 97 3.94 17.35 -10.42
CA ARG A 97 4.41 17.09 -9.05
C ARG A 97 4.78 18.38 -8.33
N ASN A 98 5.51 19.28 -9.00
CA ASN A 98 5.88 20.56 -8.41
C ASN A 98 4.65 21.44 -8.14
N ALA A 99 3.70 21.49 -9.07
CA ALA A 99 2.48 22.27 -8.93
C ALA A 99 1.57 21.79 -7.78
N VAL A 100 1.50 20.47 -7.54
CA VAL A 100 0.66 19.92 -6.45
C VAL A 100 1.38 19.90 -5.09
N LYS A 101 2.71 20.03 -5.06
CA LYS A 101 3.54 19.79 -3.86
C LYS A 101 3.12 20.64 -2.65
N SER A 102 2.69 21.87 -2.89
CA SER A 102 2.29 22.82 -1.84
C SER A 102 0.78 22.84 -1.60
N ASP A 103 -0.02 22.05 -2.32
CA ASP A 103 -1.46 22.04 -2.09
C ASP A 103 -1.81 21.27 -0.80
N PRO A 104 -2.53 21.88 0.16
CA PRO A 104 -2.84 21.26 1.45
C PRO A 104 -3.59 19.94 1.33
N TYR A 105 -4.46 19.77 0.33
CA TYR A 105 -5.23 18.54 0.17
C TYR A 105 -4.32 17.38 -0.27
N PHE A 106 -3.43 17.65 -1.22
CA PHE A 106 -2.43 16.67 -1.65
C PHE A 106 -1.48 16.28 -0.52
N GLN A 107 -1.02 17.25 0.27
CA GLN A 107 -0.19 16.99 1.44
C GLN A 107 -0.94 16.18 2.49
N PHE A 108 -2.17 16.56 2.82
CA PHE A 108 -2.98 15.87 3.82
C PHE A 108 -3.26 14.42 3.43
N TRP A 109 -3.72 14.18 2.20
CA TRP A 109 -3.92 12.83 1.67
C TRP A 109 -2.61 12.02 1.66
N GLY A 110 -1.50 12.64 1.21
CA GLY A 110 -0.19 11.99 1.17
C GLY A 110 0.29 11.55 2.54
N HIS A 111 0.21 12.42 3.55
CA HIS A 111 0.58 12.10 4.93
C HIS A 111 -0.29 10.98 5.50
N LEU A 112 -1.62 11.03 5.31
CA LEU A 112 -2.51 9.99 5.80
C LEU A 112 -2.24 8.63 5.13
N ARG A 113 -1.90 8.61 3.83
CA ARG A 113 -1.52 7.36 3.14
C ARG A 113 -0.23 6.77 3.67
N VAL A 114 0.80 7.59 3.90
CA VAL A 114 2.06 7.13 4.51
C VAL A 114 1.80 6.58 5.91
N TYR A 115 1.10 7.37 6.73
CA TYR A 115 0.72 6.98 8.09
C TYR A 115 -0.04 5.65 8.12
N CYS A 116 -1.02 5.47 7.21
CA CYS A 116 -1.81 4.25 7.17
C CYS A 116 -0.97 3.02 6.82
N ASN A 117 -0.09 3.12 5.81
CA ASN A 117 0.75 1.99 5.44
C ASN A 117 1.70 1.61 6.58
N GLN A 118 2.41 2.59 7.16
CA GLN A 118 3.35 2.33 8.25
C GLN A 118 2.67 1.69 9.46
N ASN A 119 1.54 2.25 9.90
CA ASN A 119 0.85 1.73 11.09
C ASN A 119 0.17 0.39 10.82
N LEU A 120 -0.39 0.17 9.63
CA LEU A 120 -1.01 -1.12 9.29
C LEU A 120 0.01 -2.24 9.33
N PHE A 121 1.18 -2.06 8.69
CA PHE A 121 2.23 -3.09 8.72
C PHE A 121 2.84 -3.25 10.11
N TYR A 122 3.03 -2.16 10.84
CA TYR A 122 3.55 -2.22 12.20
C TYR A 122 2.62 -2.97 13.15
N GLU A 123 1.32 -2.66 13.15
CA GLU A 123 0.35 -3.34 14.03
C GLU A 123 0.15 -4.80 13.63
N ASN A 124 0.07 -5.10 12.32
CA ASN A 124 0.01 -6.49 11.85
C ASN A 124 1.24 -7.29 12.30
N GLY A 125 2.43 -6.71 12.16
CA GLY A 125 3.68 -7.30 12.63
C GLY A 125 3.60 -7.65 14.11
N ARG A 126 3.16 -6.71 14.96
CA ARG A 126 3.02 -6.96 16.41
C ARG A 126 2.03 -8.09 16.74
N THR A 127 0.93 -8.20 16.01
CA THR A 127 -0.05 -9.28 16.20
C THR A 127 0.52 -10.64 15.81
N VAL A 128 1.31 -10.70 14.72
CA VAL A 128 2.03 -11.91 14.27
C VAL A 128 3.14 -12.28 15.25
N GLU A 129 4.02 -11.32 15.56
CA GLU A 129 5.20 -11.50 16.42
C GLU A 129 4.85 -12.01 17.82
N ARG A 130 3.71 -11.58 18.38
CA ARG A 130 3.20 -12.08 19.66
C ARG A 130 2.95 -13.60 19.68
N GLN A 131 2.74 -14.20 18.52
CA GLN A 131 2.34 -15.60 18.35
C GLN A 131 3.35 -16.38 17.49
N LEU A 132 4.51 -15.79 17.20
CA LEU A 132 5.43 -16.29 16.18
C LEU A 132 5.88 -17.72 16.46
N ASP A 133 6.23 -18.05 17.71
CA ASP A 133 6.67 -19.39 18.10
C ASP A 133 5.60 -20.46 17.76
N ASP A 134 4.33 -20.18 18.08
CA ASP A 134 3.21 -21.09 17.77
C ASP A 134 2.96 -21.19 16.25
N LEU A 135 3.13 -20.09 15.52
CA LEU A 135 2.97 -20.05 14.06
C LEU A 135 4.06 -20.87 13.37
N ILE A 136 5.32 -20.74 13.80
CA ILE A 136 6.46 -21.52 13.31
C ILE A 136 6.18 -23.02 13.51
N GLU A 137 5.75 -23.43 14.71
CA GLU A 137 5.41 -24.83 14.98
C GLU A 137 4.27 -25.35 14.08
N LYS A 138 3.22 -24.53 13.88
CA LYS A 138 2.08 -24.89 13.01
C LYS A 138 2.47 -24.97 11.52
N ALA A 139 3.43 -24.17 11.09
CA ALA A 139 3.88 -24.09 9.72
C ALA A 139 4.87 -25.19 9.32
N LYS A 140 5.42 -25.95 10.29
CA LYS A 140 6.34 -27.06 10.01
C LYS A 140 5.75 -28.05 8.99
N PRO A 141 6.57 -28.55 8.04
CA PRO A 141 6.12 -29.50 7.04
C PRO A 141 5.43 -30.72 7.66
N ARG A 142 4.25 -31.07 7.12
CA ARG A 142 3.53 -32.27 7.54
C ARG A 142 4.24 -33.51 7.03
N LYS A 143 4.14 -34.63 7.76
CA LYS A 143 4.68 -35.94 7.32
C LYS A 143 4.16 -36.39 5.95
N SER A 144 3.00 -35.90 5.52
CA SER A 144 2.38 -36.17 4.22
C SER A 144 2.77 -35.18 3.12
N ALA A 145 3.74 -34.28 3.37
CA ALA A 145 4.24 -33.36 2.36
C ALA A 145 4.77 -34.12 1.14
N LYS A 146 4.38 -33.68 -0.05
CA LYS A 146 4.68 -34.35 -1.33
C LYS A 146 5.93 -33.80 -2.03
N GLY A 147 6.57 -32.80 -1.44
CA GLY A 147 7.74 -32.13 -2.01
C GLY A 147 8.32 -31.10 -1.04
N ASN A 148 9.50 -30.58 -1.39
CA ASN A 148 10.22 -29.53 -0.68
C ASN A 148 10.45 -28.32 -1.60
N LEU A 149 10.56 -27.15 -0.98
CA LEU A 149 11.03 -25.93 -1.61
C LEU A 149 12.10 -25.35 -0.68
N ASP A 150 13.35 -25.39 -1.13
CA ASP A 150 14.49 -24.90 -0.38
C ASP A 150 15.06 -23.66 -1.07
N LEU A 151 15.34 -22.61 -0.31
CA LEU A 151 16.06 -21.45 -0.81
C LEU A 151 17.55 -21.78 -0.93
N ASP A 152 18.21 -21.33 -2.00
CA ASP A 152 19.67 -21.44 -2.12
C ASP A 152 20.35 -20.76 -0.91
N LYS A 153 21.20 -21.50 -0.19
CA LYS A 153 21.93 -21.01 0.99
C LYS A 153 22.86 -19.84 0.65
N ASN A 154 23.25 -19.70 -0.61
CA ASN A 154 24.07 -18.60 -1.11
C ASN A 154 23.25 -17.43 -1.67
N PHE A 155 21.91 -17.51 -1.65
CA PHE A 155 21.06 -16.42 -2.09
C PHE A 155 21.38 -15.14 -1.32
N LYS A 156 21.57 -14.06 -2.06
CA LYS A 156 21.73 -12.71 -1.53
C LYS A 156 20.55 -11.89 -2.00
N ILE A 157 19.91 -11.19 -1.06
CA ILE A 157 18.84 -10.27 -1.41
C ILE A 157 19.44 -9.19 -2.31
N PRO A 158 18.81 -8.87 -3.45
CA PRO A 158 19.33 -7.82 -4.33
C PRO A 158 19.44 -6.48 -3.61
N LYS A 159 20.54 -5.74 -3.81
CA LYS A 159 20.78 -4.45 -3.15
C LYS A 159 19.61 -3.46 -3.28
N TYR A 160 18.92 -3.45 -4.41
CA TYR A 160 17.78 -2.55 -4.63
C TYR A 160 16.58 -2.86 -3.73
N GLN A 161 16.43 -4.12 -3.29
CA GLN A 161 15.39 -4.53 -2.33
C GLN A 161 15.79 -4.10 -0.92
N GLU A 162 17.04 -4.33 -0.51
CA GLU A 162 17.53 -3.97 0.83
C GLU A 162 17.67 -2.46 1.06
N SER A 163 17.66 -1.66 -0.01
CA SER A 163 17.95 -0.22 0.08
C SER A 163 16.84 0.61 0.74
N PHE A 164 15.61 0.10 0.80
CA PHE A 164 14.48 0.79 1.41
C PHE A 164 13.35 -0.17 1.78
N ASP A 165 12.57 0.24 2.79
CA ASP A 165 11.34 -0.43 3.18
C ASP A 165 10.27 -0.26 2.10
N MET A 166 10.12 -1.26 1.23
CA MET A 166 9.11 -1.26 0.18
C MET A 166 7.71 -1.12 0.78
N HIS A 167 6.84 -0.34 0.15
CA HIS A 167 5.48 -0.02 0.63
C HIS A 167 5.42 0.62 2.02
N TRP A 168 6.53 1.17 2.52
CA TRP A 168 6.65 1.67 3.90
C TRP A 168 6.34 0.59 4.96
N MET A 169 6.66 -0.67 4.62
CA MET A 169 6.62 -1.81 5.53
C MET A 169 7.99 -1.93 6.22
N PRO A 170 8.09 -1.67 7.55
CA PRO A 170 9.35 -1.81 8.27
C PRO A 170 9.95 -3.21 8.10
N GLY A 171 11.22 -3.29 7.68
CA GLY A 171 11.90 -4.56 7.40
C GLY A 171 11.58 -5.18 6.04
N SER A 172 10.57 -4.65 5.33
CA SER A 172 10.11 -5.11 4.03
C SER A 172 9.96 -6.63 3.93
N TYR A 173 10.05 -7.19 2.72
CA TYR A 173 9.84 -8.63 2.47
C TYR A 173 11.07 -9.51 2.70
N PHE A 174 12.19 -8.92 3.13
CA PHE A 174 13.48 -9.61 3.18
C PHE A 174 14.01 -9.80 4.60
N THR A 175 13.46 -9.08 5.58
CA THR A 175 13.86 -9.21 6.97
C THR A 175 13.35 -10.53 7.54
N LYS A 176 14.23 -11.21 8.27
CA LYS A 176 13.88 -12.35 9.10
C LYS A 176 14.17 -11.98 10.54
N ILE A 177 13.24 -12.27 11.43
CA ILE A 177 13.37 -11.95 12.86
C ILE A 177 13.61 -13.19 13.72
N ALA A 178 13.36 -14.38 13.17
CA ALA A 178 13.61 -15.67 13.82
C ALA A 178 14.14 -16.74 12.85
N GLU A 179 14.58 -17.88 13.40
CA GLU A 179 14.81 -19.10 12.63
C GLU A 179 13.46 -19.68 12.18
N ASP A 180 13.40 -20.22 10.96
CA ASP A 180 12.16 -20.75 10.35
C ASP A 180 10.98 -19.75 10.33
N ASP A 181 11.27 -18.45 10.22
CA ASP A 181 10.29 -17.35 10.13
C ASP A 181 9.20 -17.58 9.06
N VAL A 182 7.95 -17.21 9.36
CA VAL A 182 6.74 -17.50 8.56
C VAL A 182 5.76 -16.34 8.40
#